data_AF-A0A7W0EIJ7-F1
#
_entry.id   AF-A0A7W0EIJ7-F1
#
_cell.length_a   1.000
_cell.length_b   1.000
_cell.length_c   1.000
_cell.angle_alpha   90.00
_cell.angle_beta   90.00
_cell.angle_gamma   90.00
#
_symmetry.space_group_name_H-M   'P 1'
#
loop_
_entity.id
_entity.type
_entity.pdbx_description
1 polymer ?
#
loop_
_entity_poly.entity_id
_entity_poly.type
_entity_poly.pdbx_seq_one_letter_code
_entity_poly.pdbx_strand_id
1 'polypeptide(L)'
;MLSIPLKRLADPTIGLRFQSPTTSSPDTLFDGKLICAQSRSGYRFSIDAVLLAHFVTPRRHDRILDLGAGCGVISLILASRYPDVTLTCLEIQESLVQLIHYNIHENTLGDRLQVVTGDLCSITGLVPAGEHDLVVCNPPYYRADTGRQNLNQEQAVARHEIKARLDDVVQAAAFAIKTKGRLAMIYPASRITSLLSTLKHNRLEPKRLRVVYSYPGVDATLCLVEAVKCGGDELVLLPPLYIYDQPGGDYTPEVEAWYHLETSNPSSVNLSAASL
;
A
#
# COMPACT_ATOMS: atom_id res chain seq x y z
N MET A 1 -42.25 -34.02 24.69
CA MET A 1 -41.07 -33.93 25.57
C MET A 1 -40.08 -34.99 25.14
N LEU A 2 -39.03 -34.62 24.41
CA LEU A 2 -37.89 -35.50 24.15
C LEU A 2 -36.70 -34.62 23.77
N SER A 3 -35.71 -34.60 24.66
CA SER A 3 -34.38 -34.05 24.47
C SER A 3 -33.46 -35.17 23.97
N ILE A 4 -32.70 -34.94 22.89
CA ILE A 4 -31.52 -35.74 22.49
C ILE A 4 -30.48 -34.75 21.88
N PRO A 5 -29.16 -34.94 22.10
CA PRO A 5 -28.15 -33.87 22.08
C PRO A 5 -27.38 -33.70 20.76
N LEU A 6 -26.79 -32.52 20.58
CA LEU A 6 -25.89 -32.15 19.47
C LEU A 6 -24.58 -32.97 19.51
N LYS A 7 -24.35 -33.79 18.48
CA LYS A 7 -23.03 -34.30 18.07
C LYS A 7 -22.79 -33.88 16.62
N ARG A 8 -21.54 -33.42 16.38
CA ARG A 8 -20.87 -33.10 15.11
C ARG A 8 -21.56 -33.61 13.83
N LEU A 9 -21.84 -32.68 12.93
CA LEU A 9 -21.75 -32.92 11.49
C LEU A 9 -20.52 -32.18 10.99
N ALA A 10 -19.52 -32.97 10.58
CA ALA A 10 -18.46 -32.51 9.71
C ALA A 10 -19.07 -32.18 8.35
N ASP A 11 -18.85 -30.96 7.87
CA ASP A 11 -19.20 -30.56 6.51
C ASP A 11 -18.15 -31.19 5.55
N PRO A 12 -18.55 -32.04 4.59
CA PRO A 12 -17.63 -32.74 3.70
C PRO A 12 -17.20 -31.92 2.47
N THR A 13 -17.33 -30.58 2.49
CA THR A 13 -16.98 -29.75 1.32
C THR A 13 -15.60 -29.08 1.38
N ILE A 14 -14.81 -29.30 2.44
CA ILE A 14 -13.43 -28.76 2.55
C ILE A 14 -12.46 -29.76 1.96
N GLY A 15 -12.39 -29.76 0.63
CA GLY A 15 -11.51 -30.61 -0.18
C GLY A 15 -10.75 -29.86 -1.25
N LEU A 16 -10.49 -28.56 -1.08
CA LEU A 16 -9.55 -27.82 -1.92
C LEU A 16 -8.25 -27.65 -1.15
N ARG A 17 -7.35 -28.63 -1.32
CA ARG A 17 -5.92 -28.40 -1.10
C ARG A 17 -5.54 -27.26 -2.05
N PHE A 18 -5.37 -26.05 -1.55
CA PHE A 18 -4.73 -24.97 -2.29
C PHE A 18 -3.30 -25.43 -2.56
N GLN A 19 -3.10 -26.02 -3.75
CA GLN A 19 -1.78 -26.23 -4.28
C GLN A 19 -1.19 -24.84 -4.47
N SER A 20 0.00 -24.62 -3.92
CA SER A 20 0.84 -23.47 -4.28
C SER A 20 0.78 -23.28 -5.79
N PRO A 21 0.36 -22.10 -6.33
CA PRO A 21 0.46 -21.87 -7.76
C PRO A 21 1.92 -22.11 -8.13
N THR A 22 2.15 -23.07 -9.01
CA THR A 22 3.43 -23.73 -9.33
C THR A 22 4.52 -22.79 -9.86
N THR A 23 4.24 -21.48 -9.87
CA THR A 23 5.08 -20.37 -10.34
C THR A 23 5.24 -19.26 -9.31
N SER A 24 4.92 -19.45 -8.02
CA SER A 24 5.15 -18.47 -6.95
C SER A 24 6.29 -18.89 -6.02
N SER A 25 7.07 -17.94 -5.51
CA SER A 25 8.00 -18.17 -4.39
C SER A 25 7.52 -17.37 -3.18
N PRO A 26 7.42 -17.98 -1.99
CA PRO A 26 7.15 -17.23 -0.77
C PRO A 26 8.41 -16.42 -0.41
N ASP A 27 8.31 -15.11 -0.52
CA ASP A 27 9.28 -14.22 0.09
C ASP A 27 8.78 -13.91 1.51
N THR A 28 9.69 -13.89 2.48
CA THR A 28 9.33 -13.58 3.86
C THR A 28 9.85 -12.19 4.22
N LEU A 29 9.04 -11.46 4.98
CA LEU A 29 9.41 -10.20 5.61
C LEU A 29 9.48 -10.42 7.13
N PHE A 30 10.26 -9.57 7.81
CA PHE A 30 10.42 -9.59 9.26
C PHE A 30 10.91 -10.94 9.81
N ASP A 31 12.04 -11.42 9.30
CA ASP A 31 12.69 -12.66 9.76
C ASP A 31 11.76 -13.90 9.69
N GLY A 32 10.94 -14.00 8.64
CA GLY A 32 10.02 -15.12 8.45
C GLY A 32 8.62 -14.93 9.04
N LYS A 33 8.37 -13.84 9.78
CA LYS A 33 7.10 -13.65 10.50
C LYS A 33 5.94 -13.19 9.62
N LEU A 34 6.24 -12.66 8.43
CA LEU A 34 5.23 -12.29 7.44
C LEU A 34 5.51 -13.01 6.13
N ILE A 35 4.53 -13.77 5.67
CA ILE A 35 4.60 -14.51 4.40
C ILE A 35 3.98 -13.63 3.31
N CYS A 36 4.74 -13.34 2.26
CA CYS A 36 4.22 -12.64 1.08
C CYS A 36 4.60 -13.45 -0.17
N ALA A 37 3.68 -14.29 -0.62
CA ALA A 37 3.83 -14.95 -1.90
C ALA A 37 3.77 -13.92 -3.03
N GLN A 38 4.66 -14.13 -4.01
CA GLN A 38 4.78 -13.32 -5.21
C GLN A 38 4.82 -14.21 -6.45
N SER A 39 4.37 -13.67 -7.58
CA SER A 39 4.58 -14.33 -8.88
C SER A 39 6.07 -14.34 -9.22
N ARG A 40 6.64 -15.50 -9.59
CA ARG A 40 8.05 -15.60 -10.02
C ARG A 40 8.33 -14.92 -11.35
N SER A 41 7.33 -14.80 -12.21
CA SER A 41 7.42 -14.20 -13.56
C SER A 41 6.60 -12.92 -13.72
N GLY A 42 6.05 -12.40 -12.62
CA GLY A 42 5.19 -11.21 -12.59
C GLY A 42 5.68 -10.14 -11.60
N TYR A 43 4.76 -9.28 -11.15
CA TYR A 43 5.05 -8.19 -10.21
C TYR A 43 5.63 -8.71 -8.89
N ARG A 44 6.81 -8.19 -8.51
CA ARG A 44 7.42 -8.31 -7.18
C ARG A 44 7.26 -6.97 -6.46
N PHE A 45 7.00 -6.98 -5.15
CA PHE A 45 6.96 -5.72 -4.42
C PHE A 45 8.31 -5.01 -4.49
N SER A 46 8.28 -3.70 -4.74
CA SER A 46 9.45 -2.84 -4.68
C SER A 46 9.70 -2.34 -3.26
N ILE A 47 10.90 -1.81 -3.03
CA ILE A 47 11.25 -1.09 -1.81
C ILE A 47 10.21 0.00 -1.49
N ASP A 48 9.63 0.65 -2.51
CA ASP A 48 8.58 1.68 -2.41
C ASP A 48 7.42 1.28 -1.51
N ALA A 49 7.00 0.02 -1.57
CA ALA A 49 5.91 -0.50 -0.75
C ALA A 49 6.30 -0.52 0.75
N VAL A 50 7.54 -0.91 1.04
CA VAL A 50 8.11 -0.85 2.41
C VAL A 50 8.24 0.61 2.86
N LEU A 51 8.78 1.48 2.00
CA LEU A 51 8.92 2.91 2.31
C LEU A 51 7.55 3.53 2.65
N LEU A 52 6.52 3.27 1.84
CA LEU A 52 5.18 3.78 2.08
C LEU A 52 4.56 3.21 3.36
N ALA A 53 4.68 1.90 3.59
CA ALA A 53 4.16 1.26 4.79
C ALA A 53 4.84 1.75 6.08
N HIS A 54 6.06 2.28 6.00
CA HIS A 54 6.78 2.89 7.12
C HIS A 54 6.59 4.41 7.25
N PHE A 55 6.17 5.08 6.18
CA PHE A 55 5.86 6.50 6.19
C PHE A 55 4.47 6.85 6.74
N VAL A 56 3.49 5.97 6.49
CA VAL A 56 2.09 6.18 6.90
C VAL A 56 1.94 6.34 8.42
N THR A 57 0.90 7.08 8.84
CA THR A 57 0.57 7.23 10.27
C THR A 57 -0.79 6.63 10.66
N PRO A 58 -0.97 5.30 10.61
CA PRO A 58 -2.20 4.68 11.11
C PRO A 58 -2.46 5.05 12.58
N ARG A 59 -3.71 5.39 12.88
CA ARG A 59 -4.23 5.54 14.23
C ARG A 59 -4.97 4.26 14.63
N ARG A 60 -5.16 4.08 15.93
CA ARG A 60 -5.94 2.95 16.45
C ARG A 60 -7.33 2.94 15.83
N HIS A 61 -7.76 1.76 15.38
CA HIS A 61 -9.07 1.55 14.75
C HIS A 61 -9.30 2.28 13.42
N ASP A 62 -8.24 2.75 12.76
CA ASP A 62 -8.37 3.23 11.38
C ASP A 62 -8.87 2.12 10.46
N ARG A 63 -9.85 2.46 9.62
CA ARG A 63 -10.22 1.70 8.42
C ARG A 63 -9.36 2.16 7.26
N ILE A 64 -8.49 1.29 6.79
CA ILE A 64 -7.49 1.59 5.76
C ILE A 64 -7.93 0.99 4.42
N LEU A 65 -7.83 1.76 3.34
CA LEU A 65 -7.99 1.25 1.97
C LEU A 65 -6.65 1.31 1.23
N ASP A 66 -6.20 0.17 0.73
CA ASP A 66 -5.02 0.02 -0.13
C ASP A 66 -5.47 0.03 -1.60
N LEU A 67 -5.28 1.17 -2.26
CA LEU A 67 -5.70 1.39 -3.65
C LEU A 67 -4.64 0.87 -4.62
N GLY A 68 -4.98 -0.18 -5.38
CA GLY A 68 -4.04 -0.86 -6.27
C GLY A 68 -3.09 -1.74 -5.45
N ALA A 69 -3.66 -2.63 -4.64
CA ALA A 69 -2.94 -3.36 -3.59
C ALA A 69 -1.86 -4.32 -4.13
N GLY A 70 -1.88 -4.69 -5.42
CA GLY A 70 -0.94 -5.62 -5.99
C GLY A 70 -0.98 -6.98 -5.29
N CYS A 71 0.15 -7.45 -4.74
CA CYS A 71 0.17 -8.68 -3.92
C CYS A 71 -0.28 -8.48 -2.46
N GLY A 72 -0.70 -7.27 -2.09
CA GLY A 72 -1.19 -6.91 -0.75
C GLY A 72 -0.09 -6.59 0.26
N VAL A 73 1.17 -6.46 -0.16
CA VAL A 73 2.32 -6.29 0.76
C VAL A 73 2.17 -5.11 1.72
N ILE A 74 1.67 -3.95 1.26
CA ILE A 74 1.50 -2.76 2.11
C ILE A 74 0.50 -3.13 3.19
N SER A 75 -0.65 -3.67 2.79
CA SER A 75 -1.69 -4.12 3.70
C SER A 75 -1.20 -5.15 4.72
N LEU A 76 -0.38 -6.13 4.30
CA LEU A 76 0.21 -7.13 5.19
C LEU A 76 1.16 -6.51 6.22
N ILE A 77 2.04 -5.59 5.79
CA ILE A 77 2.96 -4.87 6.68
C ILE A 77 2.18 -4.05 7.71
N LEU A 78 1.16 -3.31 7.26
CA LEU A 78 0.33 -2.49 8.14
C LEU A 78 -0.44 -3.35 9.13
N ALA A 79 -1.02 -4.47 8.69
CA ALA A 79 -1.74 -5.38 9.56
C ALA A 79 -0.84 -5.99 10.64
N SER A 80 0.41 -6.30 10.30
CA SER A 80 1.41 -6.86 11.23
C SER A 80 1.83 -5.83 12.29
N ARG A 81 2.06 -4.58 11.89
CA ARG A 81 2.54 -3.50 12.77
C ARG A 81 1.43 -2.85 13.60
N TYR A 82 0.20 -2.87 13.09
CA TYR A 82 -0.95 -2.24 13.72
C TYR A 82 -2.07 -3.29 13.91
N PRO A 83 -2.17 -3.92 15.10
CA PRO A 83 -3.16 -4.97 15.33
C PRO A 83 -4.61 -4.46 15.35
N ASP A 84 -4.80 -3.17 15.68
CA ASP A 84 -6.11 -2.55 15.89
C ASP A 84 -6.76 -1.99 14.61
N VAL A 85 -6.08 -2.03 13.45
CA VAL A 85 -6.62 -1.50 12.18
C VAL A 85 -7.28 -2.59 11.35
N THR A 86 -8.22 -2.18 10.50
CA THR A 86 -8.81 -3.03 9.46
C THR A 86 -8.44 -2.49 8.08
N LEU A 87 -8.32 -3.39 7.11
CA LEU A 87 -7.85 -3.06 5.78
C LEU A 87 -8.76 -3.63 4.69
N THR A 88 -8.94 -2.85 3.64
CA THR A 88 -9.54 -3.27 2.38
C THR A 88 -8.49 -3.15 1.28
N CYS A 89 -8.20 -4.24 0.59
CA CYS A 89 -7.32 -4.29 -0.57
C CYS A 89 -8.17 -4.15 -1.84
N LEU A 90 -8.00 -3.08 -2.61
CA LEU A 90 -8.62 -2.94 -3.93
C LEU A 90 -7.60 -3.29 -5.02
N GLU A 91 -7.90 -4.28 -5.86
CA GLU A 91 -7.02 -4.69 -6.96
C GLU A 91 -7.86 -5.08 -8.18
N ILE A 92 -7.40 -4.71 -9.38
CA ILE A 92 -8.12 -4.98 -10.65
C ILE A 92 -7.74 -6.32 -11.27
N GLN A 93 -6.51 -6.80 -11.01
CA GLN A 93 -6.00 -8.03 -11.60
C GLN A 93 -6.38 -9.26 -10.76
N GLU A 94 -7.24 -10.11 -11.33
CA GLU A 94 -7.73 -11.32 -10.67
C GLU A 94 -6.61 -12.25 -10.16
N SER A 95 -5.50 -12.36 -10.90
CA SER A 95 -4.35 -13.16 -10.49
C SER A 95 -3.67 -12.61 -9.21
N LEU A 96 -3.66 -11.29 -9.03
CA LEU A 96 -3.14 -10.64 -7.84
C LEU A 96 -4.15 -10.68 -6.69
N VAL A 97 -5.44 -10.58 -6.97
CA VAL A 97 -6.52 -10.82 -5.99
C VAL A 97 -6.39 -12.21 -5.35
N GLN A 98 -6.20 -13.25 -6.16
CA GLN A 98 -5.98 -14.61 -5.67
C GLN A 98 -4.74 -14.71 -4.76
N LEU A 99 -3.69 -13.98 -5.12
CA LEU A 99 -2.46 -13.92 -4.35
C LEU A 99 -2.65 -13.18 -3.01
N ILE A 100 -3.43 -12.10 -2.99
CA ILE A 100 -3.80 -11.38 -1.76
C ILE A 100 -4.59 -12.33 -0.84
N HIS A 101 -5.58 -13.06 -1.36
CA HIS A 101 -6.32 -14.04 -0.55
C HIS A 101 -5.43 -15.12 0.04
N TYR A 102 -4.51 -15.66 -0.75
CA TYR A 102 -3.50 -16.60 -0.27
C TYR A 102 -2.67 -15.99 0.87
N ASN A 103 -2.13 -14.78 0.67
CA ASN A 103 -1.32 -14.11 1.70
C ASN A 103 -2.13 -13.82 2.97
N ILE A 104 -3.39 -13.39 2.86
CA ILE A 104 -4.27 -13.17 4.01
C ILE A 104 -4.46 -14.47 4.80
N HIS A 105 -4.67 -15.59 4.09
CA HIS A 105 -4.84 -16.90 4.71
C HIS A 105 -3.58 -17.35 5.44
N GLU A 106 -2.43 -17.33 4.78
CA GLU A 106 -1.14 -17.77 5.36
C GLU A 106 -0.74 -16.96 6.60
N ASN A 107 -1.14 -15.69 6.68
CA ASN A 107 -0.85 -14.83 7.83
C ASN A 107 -1.98 -14.78 8.88
N THR A 108 -3.07 -15.55 8.71
CA THR A 108 -4.24 -15.55 9.62
C THR A 108 -4.84 -14.15 9.80
N LEU A 109 -4.97 -13.40 8.71
CA LEU A 109 -5.42 -11.99 8.71
C LEU A 109 -6.88 -11.79 8.23
N GLY A 110 -7.62 -12.88 8.00
CA GLY A 110 -8.96 -12.85 7.40
C GLY A 110 -10.01 -12.03 8.15
N ASP A 111 -9.86 -11.90 9.48
CA ASP A 111 -10.79 -11.09 10.30
C ASP A 111 -10.59 -9.57 10.13
N ARG A 112 -9.44 -9.16 9.57
CA ARG A 112 -9.04 -7.74 9.48
C ARG A 112 -8.82 -7.26 8.06
N LEU A 113 -8.53 -8.17 7.11
CA LEU A 113 -8.21 -7.83 5.73
C LEU A 113 -9.30 -8.38 4.81
N GLN A 114 -9.84 -7.50 3.99
CA GLN A 114 -10.85 -7.81 2.98
C GLN A 114 -10.28 -7.49 1.60
N VAL A 115 -10.75 -8.19 0.57
CA VAL A 115 -10.32 -7.98 -0.81
C VAL A 115 -11.52 -7.57 -1.64
N VAL A 116 -11.36 -6.52 -2.44
CA VAL A 116 -12.33 -6.05 -3.43
C VAL A 116 -11.67 -6.12 -4.79
N THR A 117 -12.26 -6.87 -5.71
CA THR A 117 -11.82 -6.91 -7.10
C THR A 117 -12.50 -5.77 -7.87
N GLY A 118 -11.72 -4.87 -8.48
CA GLY A 118 -12.29 -3.83 -9.30
C GLY A 118 -11.33 -2.77 -9.80
N ASP A 119 -11.80 -1.99 -10.77
CA ASP A 119 -11.09 -0.84 -11.30
C ASP A 119 -11.30 0.37 -10.38
N LEU A 120 -10.21 0.98 -9.91
CA LEU A 120 -10.28 2.19 -9.07
C LEU A 120 -11.02 3.35 -9.75
N CYS A 121 -11.06 3.40 -11.08
CA CYS A 121 -11.83 4.41 -11.81
C CYS A 121 -13.35 4.20 -11.65
N SER A 122 -13.76 3.06 -11.10
CA SER A 122 -15.14 2.70 -10.75
C SER A 122 -15.38 2.64 -9.24
N ILE A 123 -14.54 3.34 -8.44
CA ILE A 123 -14.54 3.30 -6.97
C ILE A 123 -15.93 3.43 -6.32
N THR A 124 -16.83 4.21 -6.93
CA THR A 124 -18.15 4.53 -6.39
C THR A 124 -19.08 3.33 -6.28
N GLY A 125 -18.84 2.29 -7.08
CA GLY A 125 -19.58 1.02 -7.00
C GLY A 125 -18.87 -0.07 -6.20
N LEU A 126 -17.65 0.21 -5.71
CA LEU A 126 -16.77 -0.79 -5.09
C LEU A 126 -16.65 -0.59 -3.59
N VAL A 127 -16.63 0.65 -3.13
CA VAL A 127 -16.54 0.99 -1.70
C VAL A 127 -17.50 2.13 -1.35
N PRO A 128 -17.95 2.23 -0.09
CA PRO A 128 -18.77 3.34 0.36
C PRO A 128 -17.99 4.66 0.42
N ALA A 129 -18.69 5.76 0.13
CA ALA A 129 -18.11 7.10 0.13
C ALA A 129 -17.77 7.54 1.56
N GLY A 130 -16.54 8.05 1.75
CA GLY A 130 -16.15 8.71 2.99
C GLY A 130 -16.13 7.82 4.24
N GLU A 131 -15.88 6.52 4.09
CA GLU A 131 -15.81 5.59 5.22
C GLU A 131 -14.40 5.28 5.71
N HIS A 132 -13.38 5.55 4.89
CA HIS A 132 -12.01 5.20 5.23
C HIS A 132 -11.31 6.34 5.97
N ASP A 133 -10.59 5.99 7.03
CA ASP A 133 -9.79 6.91 7.84
C ASP A 133 -8.45 7.25 7.19
N LEU A 134 -7.93 6.29 6.43
CA LEU A 134 -6.67 6.36 5.71
C LEU A 134 -6.80 5.60 4.38
N VAL A 135 -6.33 6.21 3.29
CA VAL A 135 -6.03 5.51 2.04
C VAL A 135 -4.53 5.47 1.85
N VAL A 136 -4.03 4.34 1.38
CA VAL A 136 -2.63 4.18 0.95
C VAL A 136 -2.60 3.83 -0.53
N CYS A 137 -1.61 4.33 -1.26
CA CYS A 137 -1.45 4.01 -2.67
C CYS A 137 0.01 4.09 -3.13
N ASN A 138 0.47 3.03 -3.78
CA ASN A 138 1.71 3.00 -4.57
C ASN A 138 1.34 2.83 -6.05
N PRO A 139 0.99 3.92 -6.76
CA PRO A 139 0.49 3.82 -8.13
C PRO A 139 1.61 3.42 -9.10
N PRO A 140 1.31 2.72 -10.20
CA PRO A 140 2.30 2.43 -11.23
C PRO A 140 2.81 3.72 -11.91
N TYR A 141 4.13 3.84 -12.09
CA TYR A 141 4.77 5.02 -12.66
C TYR A 141 5.10 4.84 -14.14
N TYR A 142 4.09 4.83 -15.02
CA TYR A 142 4.37 4.80 -16.46
C TYR A 142 4.06 6.14 -17.15
N ARG A 143 4.91 6.51 -18.12
CA ARG A 143 4.75 7.68 -18.98
C ARG A 143 4.45 7.17 -20.39
N ALA A 144 3.34 7.62 -20.95
CA ALA A 144 2.99 7.34 -22.34
C ALA A 144 4.02 7.85 -23.38
N ASP A 145 4.96 8.75 -23.01
CA ASP A 145 5.64 9.62 -23.99
C ASP A 145 7.18 9.66 -23.93
N THR A 146 7.89 8.65 -23.40
CA THR A 146 9.37 8.63 -23.44
C THR A 146 9.91 7.31 -23.98
N GLY A 147 10.29 7.29 -25.27
CA GLY A 147 10.75 6.09 -25.97
C GLY A 147 12.20 5.67 -25.68
N ARG A 148 12.38 4.37 -25.43
CA ARG A 148 13.30 3.49 -26.16
C ARG A 148 12.69 2.07 -26.07
N GLN A 149 12.05 1.68 -27.17
CA GLN A 149 11.10 0.58 -27.28
C GLN A 149 11.77 -0.79 -27.16
N ASN A 150 11.41 -1.56 -26.13
CA ASN A 150 11.69 -2.98 -26.06
C ASN A 150 10.48 -3.76 -26.59
N LEU A 151 10.59 -4.07 -27.89
CA LEU A 151 9.67 -4.85 -28.69
C LEU A 151 9.52 -6.28 -28.11
N ASN A 152 8.50 -6.52 -27.30
CA ASN A 152 7.68 -7.76 -27.24
C ASN A 152 6.79 -7.86 -25.97
N GLN A 153 6.85 -6.91 -25.03
CA GLN A 153 5.86 -6.75 -23.93
C GLN A 153 5.07 -5.42 -24.02
N GLU A 154 5.60 -4.44 -24.75
CA GLU A 154 5.03 -3.08 -24.86
C GLU A 154 3.65 -3.03 -25.52
N GLN A 155 3.23 -4.02 -26.32
CA GLN A 155 1.89 -3.99 -26.95
C GLN A 155 0.75 -4.37 -25.99
N ALA A 156 1.03 -5.07 -24.89
CA ALA A 156 0.05 -5.36 -23.84
C ALA A 156 0.06 -4.27 -22.76
N VAL A 157 1.24 -3.74 -22.41
CA VAL A 157 1.41 -2.64 -21.45
C VAL A 157 0.86 -1.32 -22.00
N ALA A 158 1.11 -0.98 -23.27
CA ALA A 158 0.55 0.22 -23.90
C ALA A 158 -0.99 0.22 -24.02
N ARG A 159 -1.65 -0.94 -23.90
CA ARG A 159 -3.11 -1.04 -23.83
C ARG A 159 -3.67 -0.92 -22.41
N HIS A 160 -2.84 -1.14 -21.38
CA HIS A 160 -3.22 -1.02 -19.97
C HIS A 160 -2.70 0.27 -19.29
N GLU A 161 -1.74 0.97 -19.89
CA GLU A 161 -1.19 2.26 -19.44
C GLU A 161 -2.17 3.44 -19.54
N ILE A 162 -3.34 3.23 -20.14
CA ILE A 162 -4.31 4.30 -20.45
C ILE A 162 -5.36 4.52 -19.34
N LYS A 163 -5.44 3.66 -18.31
CA LYS A 163 -6.65 3.64 -17.46
C LYS A 163 -6.65 4.41 -16.14
N ALA A 164 -5.51 4.63 -15.47
CA ALA A 164 -5.50 5.42 -14.23
C ALA A 164 -4.37 6.45 -14.24
N ARG A 165 -4.73 7.69 -14.53
CA ARG A 165 -3.88 8.86 -14.38
C ARG A 165 -3.76 9.18 -12.87
N LEU A 166 -2.77 9.99 -12.51
CA LEU A 166 -2.64 10.51 -11.15
C LEU A 166 -3.95 11.11 -10.62
N ASP A 167 -4.70 11.79 -11.50
CA ASP A 167 -6.00 12.37 -11.16
C ASP A 167 -7.04 11.31 -10.80
N ASP A 168 -7.12 10.21 -11.54
CA ASP A 168 -8.07 9.12 -11.25
C ASP A 168 -7.78 8.48 -9.88
N VAL A 169 -6.49 8.27 -9.58
CA VAL A 169 -6.05 7.73 -8.27
C VAL A 169 -6.40 8.68 -7.13
N VAL A 170 -6.11 9.97 -7.29
CA VAL A 170 -6.37 10.97 -6.25
C VAL A 170 -7.87 11.20 -6.07
N GLN A 171 -8.66 11.19 -7.14
CA GLN A 171 -10.12 11.24 -7.09
C GLN A 171 -10.70 10.03 -6.37
N ALA A 172 -10.22 8.82 -6.68
CA ALA A 172 -10.68 7.59 -6.03
C ALA A 172 -10.37 7.60 -4.52
N ALA A 173 -9.16 8.03 -4.16
CA ALA A 173 -8.78 8.25 -2.76
C ALA A 173 -9.69 9.29 -2.09
N ALA A 174 -9.85 10.47 -2.71
CA ALA A 174 -10.68 11.54 -2.18
C ALA A 174 -12.14 11.09 -1.98
N PHE A 175 -12.69 10.24 -2.85
CA PHE A 175 -14.03 9.68 -2.69
C PHE A 175 -14.12 8.76 -1.45
N ALA A 176 -13.18 7.83 -1.30
CA ALA A 176 -13.20 6.82 -0.24
C ALA A 176 -12.91 7.39 1.16
N ILE A 177 -12.09 8.45 1.25
CA ILE A 177 -11.63 9.04 2.52
C ILE A 177 -12.72 9.88 3.17
N LYS A 178 -12.91 9.73 4.48
CA LYS A 178 -13.81 10.58 5.29
C LYS A 178 -13.27 12.01 5.44
N THR A 179 -14.12 12.97 5.81
CA THR A 179 -13.64 14.32 6.14
C THR A 179 -12.58 14.28 7.24
N LYS A 180 -11.45 14.98 7.07
CA LYS A 180 -10.25 14.91 7.93
C LYS A 180 -9.54 13.54 7.96
N GLY A 181 -9.96 12.58 7.14
CA GLY A 181 -9.17 11.38 6.86
C GLY A 181 -7.94 11.71 6.00
N ARG A 182 -7.08 10.71 5.82
CA ARG A 182 -5.75 10.89 5.22
C ARG A 182 -5.58 10.07 3.95
N LEU A 183 -4.76 10.58 3.03
CA LEU A 183 -4.15 9.82 1.94
C LEU A 183 -2.65 9.78 2.19
N ALA A 184 -2.03 8.62 2.10
CA ALA A 184 -0.58 8.49 1.98
C ALA A 184 -0.23 7.86 0.63
N MET A 185 0.74 8.45 -0.06
CA MET A 185 1.15 8.03 -1.40
C MET A 185 2.67 8.12 -1.54
N ILE A 186 3.24 7.18 -2.29
CA ILE A 186 4.58 7.31 -2.85
C ILE A 186 4.49 7.65 -4.34
N TYR A 187 5.37 8.54 -4.82
CA TYR A 187 5.34 9.02 -6.20
C TYR A 187 6.73 9.48 -6.68
N PRO A 188 7.01 9.59 -8.00
CA PRO A 188 8.31 10.05 -8.49
C PRO A 188 8.58 11.50 -8.07
N ALA A 189 9.77 11.75 -7.51
CA ALA A 189 10.14 13.08 -7.01
C ALA A 189 10.12 14.14 -8.11
N SER A 190 10.49 13.77 -9.34
CA SER A 190 10.45 14.64 -10.52
C SER A 190 9.04 15.16 -10.87
N ARG A 191 7.98 14.58 -10.30
CA ARG A 191 6.58 14.94 -10.53
C ARG A 191 5.88 15.52 -9.30
N ILE A 192 6.63 15.92 -8.26
CA ILE A 192 6.08 16.52 -7.03
C ILE A 192 5.13 17.68 -7.34
N THR A 193 5.47 18.55 -8.30
CA THR A 193 4.63 19.72 -8.63
C THR A 193 3.24 19.31 -9.14
N SER A 194 3.18 18.31 -10.03
CA SER A 194 1.92 17.73 -10.50
C SER A 194 1.17 17.07 -9.36
N LEU A 195 1.85 16.31 -8.51
CA LEU A 195 1.27 15.62 -7.36
C LEU A 195 0.60 16.59 -6.38
N LEU A 196 1.34 17.59 -5.88
CA LEU A 196 0.81 18.56 -4.94
C LEU A 196 -0.35 19.35 -5.54
N SER A 197 -0.27 19.71 -6.82
CA SER A 197 -1.36 20.36 -7.53
C SER A 197 -2.61 19.47 -7.58
N THR A 198 -2.49 18.22 -8.04
CA THR A 198 -3.63 17.29 -8.16
C THR A 198 -4.27 17.00 -6.80
N LEU A 199 -3.46 16.85 -5.74
CA LEU A 199 -3.97 16.69 -4.37
C LEU A 199 -4.84 17.88 -3.95
N LYS A 200 -4.33 19.12 -4.09
CA LYS A 200 -5.08 20.33 -3.72
C LYS A 200 -6.36 20.50 -4.53
N HIS A 201 -6.33 20.23 -5.84
CA HIS A 201 -7.51 20.27 -6.71
C HIS A 201 -8.62 19.33 -6.22
N ASN A 202 -8.24 18.19 -5.63
CA ASN A 202 -9.17 17.19 -5.08
C ASN A 202 -9.44 17.37 -3.58
N ARG A 203 -9.15 18.56 -3.02
CA ARG A 203 -9.35 18.91 -1.60
C ARG A 203 -8.59 17.99 -0.63
N LEU A 204 -7.49 17.42 -1.08
CA LEU A 204 -6.53 16.69 -0.23
C LEU A 204 -5.35 17.62 0.01
N GLU A 205 -5.29 18.21 1.20
CA GLU A 205 -4.27 19.20 1.51
C GLU A 205 -2.99 18.48 1.96
N PRO A 206 -1.85 18.60 1.24
CA PRO A 206 -0.59 17.97 1.63
C PRO A 206 -0.14 18.45 3.02
N LYS A 207 0.19 17.51 3.90
CA LYS A 207 0.58 17.77 5.30
C LYS A 207 1.99 17.35 5.62
N ARG A 208 2.45 16.23 5.09
CA ARG A 208 3.81 15.72 5.28
C ARG A 208 4.38 15.33 3.94
N LEU A 209 5.60 15.76 3.65
CA LEU A 209 6.35 15.37 2.46
C LEU A 209 7.73 14.89 2.89
N ARG A 210 8.13 13.70 2.46
CA ARG A 210 9.49 13.20 2.62
C ARG A 210 10.08 12.88 1.26
N VAL A 211 11.21 13.49 0.95
CA VAL A 211 11.92 13.23 -0.31
C VAL A 211 12.87 12.05 -0.11
N VAL A 212 12.90 11.14 -1.07
CA VAL A 212 13.66 9.89 -1.03
C VAL A 212 14.72 9.90 -2.12
N TYR A 213 15.93 9.55 -1.72
CA TYR A 213 17.13 9.47 -2.53
C TYR A 213 17.64 8.04 -2.52
N SER A 214 18.22 7.58 -3.62
CA SER A 214 18.89 6.28 -3.63
C SER A 214 20.07 6.26 -2.65
N TYR A 215 20.90 7.31 -2.64
CA TYR A 215 22.04 7.49 -1.74
C TYR A 215 22.43 8.99 -1.71
N PRO A 216 23.33 9.43 -0.82
CA PRO A 216 23.74 10.83 -0.76
C PRO A 216 24.43 11.33 -2.04
N GLY A 217 24.13 12.57 -2.45
CA GLY A 217 24.80 13.23 -3.59
C GLY A 217 24.20 12.98 -4.97
N VAL A 218 23.08 12.26 -5.07
CA VAL A 218 22.29 12.13 -6.32
C VAL A 218 20.95 12.83 -6.21
N ASP A 219 20.25 12.95 -7.35
CA ASP A 219 18.90 13.48 -7.39
C ASP A 219 17.90 12.56 -6.68
N ALA A 220 16.85 13.18 -6.14
CA ALA A 220 15.74 12.45 -5.54
C ALA A 220 15.01 11.60 -6.58
N THR A 221 14.70 10.37 -6.22
CA THR A 221 13.99 9.42 -7.10
C THR A 221 12.51 9.41 -6.79
N LEU A 222 12.15 9.43 -5.51
CA LEU A 222 10.79 9.27 -5.01
C LEU A 222 10.45 10.34 -3.97
N CYS A 223 9.17 10.50 -3.71
CA CYS A 223 8.64 11.30 -2.63
C CYS A 223 7.47 10.57 -1.99
N LEU A 224 7.36 10.70 -0.68
CA LEU A 224 6.28 10.20 0.14
C LEU A 224 5.46 11.39 0.61
N VAL A 225 4.15 11.39 0.35
CA VAL A 225 3.25 12.46 0.75
C VAL A 225 2.11 11.91 1.58
N GLU A 226 1.78 12.61 2.67
CA GLU A 226 0.53 12.42 3.40
C GLU A 226 -0.30 13.68 3.24
N ALA A 227 -1.56 13.55 2.83
CA ALA A 227 -2.50 14.63 2.63
C ALA A 227 -3.77 14.40 3.44
N VAL A 228 -4.45 15.47 3.85
CA VAL A 228 -5.66 15.43 4.67
C VAL A 228 -6.85 15.99 3.89
N LYS A 229 -7.94 15.22 3.82
CA LYS A 229 -9.17 15.65 3.15
C LYS A 229 -9.81 16.83 3.87
N CYS A 230 -10.00 17.92 3.14
CA CYS A 230 -10.49 19.20 3.67
C CYS A 230 -9.62 19.72 4.83
N GLY A 231 -8.29 19.50 4.77
CA GLY A 231 -7.32 20.09 5.69
C GLY A 231 -7.17 21.60 5.49
N GLY A 232 -6.56 22.29 6.48
CA GLY A 232 -6.09 23.67 6.29
C GLY A 232 -4.69 23.68 5.67
N ASP A 233 -4.26 24.80 5.10
CA ASP A 233 -2.96 24.94 4.44
C ASP A 233 -1.81 24.89 5.46
N GLU A 234 -0.91 23.93 5.29
CA GLU A 234 0.36 23.77 6.04
C GLU A 234 1.00 22.46 5.59
N LEU A 235 2.29 22.52 5.21
CA LEU A 235 3.08 21.36 4.79
C LEU A 235 4.38 21.29 5.61
N VAL A 236 4.63 20.13 6.23
CA VAL A 236 5.90 19.82 6.88
C VAL A 236 6.78 19.02 5.90
N LEU A 237 7.93 19.59 5.55
CA LEU A 237 8.98 18.89 4.83
C LEU A 237 9.85 18.11 5.83
N LEU A 238 9.79 16.78 5.76
CA LEU A 238 10.56 15.90 6.63
C LEU A 238 12.02 15.79 6.16
N PRO A 239 12.95 15.41 7.07
CA PRO A 239 14.32 15.09 6.69
C PRO A 239 14.37 14.08 5.55
N PRO A 240 15.33 14.21 4.61
CA PRO A 240 15.43 13.30 3.47
C PRO A 240 15.60 11.86 3.95
N LEU A 241 15.14 10.92 3.13
CA LEU A 241 15.41 9.50 3.30
C LEU A 241 16.45 9.08 2.27
N TYR A 242 17.49 8.37 2.69
CA TYR A 242 18.47 7.73 1.81
C TYR A 242 18.27 6.23 1.90
N ILE A 243 18.05 5.56 0.76
CA ILE A 243 17.84 4.11 0.73
C ILE A 243 19.14 3.37 1.07
N TYR A 244 20.22 3.73 0.40
CA TYR A 244 21.56 3.15 0.56
C TYR A 244 22.55 4.19 1.09
N ASP A 245 23.61 3.73 1.75
CA ASP A 245 24.69 4.59 2.25
C ASP A 245 25.55 5.17 1.12
N GLN A 246 25.75 4.39 0.05
CA GLN A 246 26.56 4.72 -1.12
C GLN A 246 26.09 3.92 -2.36
N PRO A 247 26.59 4.23 -3.57
CA PRO A 247 26.25 3.46 -4.77
C PRO A 247 26.64 1.99 -4.62
N GLY A 248 25.64 1.10 -4.66
CA GLY A 248 25.85 -0.35 -4.51
C GLY A 248 26.20 -0.81 -3.10
N GLY A 249 26.06 0.06 -2.11
CA GLY A 249 26.23 -0.27 -0.69
C GLY A 249 24.98 -0.86 -0.05
N ASP A 250 25.03 -1.00 1.26
CA ASP A 250 23.95 -1.57 2.06
C ASP A 250 22.83 -0.56 2.30
N TYR A 251 21.68 -1.05 2.81
CA TYR A 251 20.64 -0.15 3.27
C TYR A 251 21.16 0.75 4.39
N THR A 252 20.71 2.00 4.43
CA THR A 252 21.01 2.85 5.58
C THR A 252 20.40 2.26 6.86
N PRO A 253 20.93 2.56 8.06
CA PRO A 253 20.40 2.02 9.31
C PRO A 253 18.90 2.29 9.52
N GLU A 254 18.40 3.41 9.00
CA GLU A 254 16.98 3.74 9.05
C GLU A 254 16.12 2.78 8.21
N VAL A 255 16.56 2.44 6.99
CA VAL A 255 15.83 1.52 6.11
C VAL A 255 16.02 0.07 6.52
N GLU A 256 17.22 -0.31 6.98
CA GLU A 256 17.50 -1.64 7.50
C GLU A 256 16.60 -1.98 8.70
N ALA A 257 16.42 -1.04 9.63
CA ALA A 257 15.54 -1.21 10.79
C ALA A 257 14.09 -1.58 10.40
N TRP A 258 13.63 -1.16 9.21
CA TRP A 258 12.27 -1.46 8.73
C TRP A 258 12.06 -2.89 8.30
N TYR A 259 13.12 -3.67 8.10
CA TYR A 259 13.03 -5.10 7.81
C TYR A 259 12.97 -5.97 9.07
N HIS A 260 13.09 -5.37 10.25
CA HIS A 260 12.98 -6.04 11.53
C HIS A 260 11.70 -5.61 12.26
N LEU A 261 10.98 -6.59 12.85
CA LEU A 261 9.85 -6.27 13.73
C LEU A 261 10.40 -5.73 15.06
N GLU A 262 10.44 -4.41 15.23
CA GLU A 262 10.66 -3.80 16.54
C GLU A 262 9.53 -4.23 17.50
N THR A 263 9.90 -4.70 18.69
CA THR A 263 8.99 -5.14 19.76
C THR A 263 8.31 -3.99 20.50
N SER A 264 8.42 -2.76 20.01
CA SER A 264 7.93 -1.56 20.68
C SER A 264 6.95 -0.77 19.81
N ASN A 265 5.73 -0.64 20.35
CA ASN A 265 4.61 0.13 19.86
C ASN A 265 5.02 1.55 19.40
N PRO A 266 4.74 1.99 18.16
CA PRO A 266 5.14 3.31 17.63
C PRO A 266 4.39 4.50 18.27
N SER A 267 3.61 4.28 19.32
CA SER A 267 2.85 5.30 20.04
C SER A 267 3.71 6.23 20.91
N SER A 268 5.02 6.00 21.05
CA SER A 268 5.89 6.72 22.01
C SER A 268 7.00 7.58 21.39
N VAL A 269 7.12 7.67 20.07
CA VAL A 269 8.12 8.53 19.43
C VAL A 269 7.42 9.58 18.56
N ASN A 270 7.52 10.85 18.97
CA ASN A 270 7.05 12.09 18.31
C ASN A 270 5.62 12.58 18.59
N LEU A 271 5.32 12.86 19.87
CA LEU A 271 4.29 13.85 20.26
C LEU A 271 4.86 15.12 20.93
N SER A 272 6.18 15.33 20.93
CA SER A 272 6.80 16.52 21.53
C SER A 272 7.05 17.71 20.58
N ALA A 273 6.47 17.71 19.37
CA ALA A 273 6.67 18.80 18.40
C ALA A 273 5.36 19.46 17.89
N ALA A 274 4.25 19.35 18.64
CA ALA A 274 3.00 20.04 18.33
C ALA A 274 2.49 20.84 19.53
N SER A 275 3.36 21.69 20.08
CA SER A 275 3.01 22.70 21.08
C SER A 275 3.76 23.99 20.80
N LEU A 276 3.51 24.59 19.63
CA LEU A 276 3.69 26.02 19.33
C LEU A 276 2.78 26.37 18.16
#